data_AF-A0A397XUA3-F1
#
_entry.id   AF-A0A397XUA3-F1
#
_cell.length_a   1.000
_cell.length_b   1.000
_cell.length_c   1.000
_cell.angle_alpha   90.00
_cell.angle_beta   90.00
_cell.angle_gamma   90.00
#
_symmetry.space_group_name_H-M   'P 1'
#
loop_
_entity.id
_entity.type
_entity.pdbx_description
1 polymer ?
#
loop_
_entity_poly.entity_id
_entity_poly.type
_entity_poly.pdbx_seq_one_letter_code
_entity_poly.pdbx_strand_id
1 'polypeptide(L)'
;MMYHPHRMPFIDPLAVLFPSQNPDRMPFIEPPPVMVPSQKAPLKTKILNQVQEAPLKSKILNHDKKTPLKTKILIQVQYYLSEDNLPNDVYLRKRMNDEGFVHIEFISSFNKLKALTSNAQLILDSLRDSDIIEVQGYEIRNRHVWRKYVMPQDWRVTFYPSPEYAMANNHQNMQLEQN
;
A
#
# COMPACT_ATOMS: atom_id res chain seq x y z
N MET A 1 -40.69 17.33 45.48
CA MET A 1 -40.10 18.21 44.46
C MET A 1 -39.18 17.38 43.58
N MET A 2 -39.46 17.34 42.27
CA MET A 2 -38.93 16.38 41.31
C MET A 2 -37.85 17.04 40.45
N TYR A 3 -36.63 16.51 40.42
CA TYR A 3 -35.59 16.99 39.51
C TYR A 3 -35.79 16.40 38.12
N HIS A 4 -36.03 17.27 37.13
CA HIS A 4 -35.98 16.94 35.71
C HIS A 4 -34.65 17.42 35.11
N PRO A 5 -33.98 16.63 34.25
CA PRO A 5 -32.77 17.09 33.58
C PRO A 5 -33.10 18.13 32.50
N HIS A 6 -32.37 19.24 32.55
CA HIS A 6 -32.53 20.42 31.69
C HIS A 6 -32.14 20.11 30.24
N ARG A 7 -33.13 20.09 29.34
CA ARG A 7 -32.92 20.05 27.89
C ARG A 7 -32.41 21.43 27.45
N MET A 8 -31.19 21.49 26.91
CA MET A 8 -30.65 22.76 26.37
C MET A 8 -31.55 23.26 25.22
N PRO A 9 -31.79 24.57 25.08
CA PRO A 9 -32.53 25.10 23.94
C PRO A 9 -31.70 24.92 22.67
N PHE A 10 -32.34 24.37 21.65
CA PHE A 10 -31.80 24.31 20.29
C PHE A 10 -31.75 25.75 19.75
N ILE A 11 -30.55 26.23 19.43
CA ILE A 11 -30.36 27.54 18.79
C ILE A 11 -30.47 27.31 17.30
N ASP A 12 -31.53 27.85 16.69
CA ASP A 12 -31.66 27.88 15.23
C ASP A 12 -30.50 28.69 14.62
N PRO A 13 -29.76 28.14 13.63
CA PRO A 13 -28.77 28.92 12.91
C PRO A 13 -29.48 30.00 12.08
N LEU A 14 -29.08 31.25 12.30
CA LEU A 14 -29.57 32.41 11.57
C LEU A 14 -29.36 32.20 10.06
N ALA A 15 -30.44 32.26 9.27
CA ALA A 15 -30.35 32.20 7.82
C ALA A 15 -29.55 33.40 7.29
N VAL A 16 -28.39 33.14 6.69
CA VAL A 16 -27.59 34.16 6.02
C VAL A 16 -28.33 34.60 4.76
N LEU A 17 -28.98 35.76 4.84
CA LEU A 17 -29.64 36.40 3.71
C LEU A 17 -28.57 37.01 2.80
N PHE A 18 -28.20 36.31 1.73
CA PHE A 18 -27.37 36.88 0.68
C PHE A 18 -28.20 37.82 -0.20
N PRO A 19 -27.80 39.09 -0.39
CA PRO A 19 -28.47 39.97 -1.33
C PRO A 19 -28.25 39.47 -2.76
N SER A 20 -29.36 39.22 -3.45
CA SER A 20 -29.40 38.88 -4.87
C SER A 20 -28.64 39.93 -5.69
N GLN A 21 -27.56 39.50 -6.35
CA GLN A 21 -26.83 40.29 -7.34
C GLN A 21 -26.53 39.39 -8.55
N ASN A 22 -27.30 39.62 -9.61
CA ASN A 22 -27.07 39.48 -11.05
C ASN A 22 -26.14 38.33 -11.54
N PRO A 23 -26.64 37.40 -12.39
CA PRO A 23 -25.99 36.12 -12.68
C PRO A 23 -24.72 36.15 -13.58
N ASP A 24 -24.06 37.29 -13.81
CA ASP A 24 -23.01 37.41 -14.84
C ASP A 24 -21.77 38.24 -14.46
N ARG A 25 -21.39 38.33 -13.17
CA ARG A 25 -20.13 38.99 -12.79
C ARG A 25 -19.51 38.43 -11.51
N MET A 26 -18.51 37.55 -11.63
CA MET A 26 -17.70 37.11 -10.49
C MET A 26 -16.66 38.17 -10.09
N PRO A 27 -16.46 38.48 -8.80
CA PRO A 27 -15.32 39.26 -8.35
C PRO A 27 -14.03 38.40 -8.36
N PHE A 28 -13.07 38.80 -9.18
CA PHE A 28 -11.74 38.19 -9.31
C PHE A 28 -10.85 38.60 -8.12
N ILE A 29 -10.40 37.61 -7.33
CA ILE A 29 -9.38 37.79 -6.29
C ILE A 29 -8.04 37.40 -6.92
N GLU A 30 -7.13 38.35 -7.10
CA GLU A 30 -5.81 38.10 -7.69
C GLU A 30 -4.91 37.34 -6.70
N PRO A 31 -4.32 36.18 -7.06
CA PRO A 31 -3.28 35.55 -6.26
C PRO A 31 -1.93 36.30 -6.42
N PRO A 32 -1.11 36.42 -5.35
CA PRO A 32 0.17 37.12 -5.42
C PRO A 32 1.20 36.39 -6.30
N PRO A 33 2.09 37.14 -7.00
CA PRO A 33 2.98 36.58 -8.02
C PRO A 33 4.16 35.78 -7.41
N VAL A 34 4.40 34.58 -7.95
CA VAL A 34 5.58 33.74 -7.67
C VAL A 34 6.74 34.15 -8.60
N MET A 35 7.92 34.36 -8.03
CA MET A 35 9.12 34.87 -8.72
C MET A 35 10.15 33.75 -8.95
N VAL A 36 10.40 33.37 -10.21
CA VAL A 36 11.52 32.50 -10.71
C VAL A 36 11.71 32.85 -12.22
N PRO A 37 12.87 32.77 -12.93
CA PRO A 37 14.19 32.11 -12.68
C PRO A 37 15.46 32.97 -12.99
N SER A 38 16.66 32.52 -12.60
CA SER A 38 17.88 32.68 -13.45
C SER A 38 19.04 31.75 -13.08
N GLN A 39 19.79 31.32 -14.11
CA GLN A 39 20.77 30.23 -14.14
C GLN A 39 22.22 30.67 -13.80
N LYS A 40 23.07 29.74 -13.33
CA LYS A 40 24.44 29.39 -13.85
C LYS A 40 25.23 28.48 -12.89
N ALA A 41 25.97 27.50 -13.44
CA ALA A 41 27.10 26.79 -12.80
C ALA A 41 28.43 27.25 -13.48
N PRO A 42 29.66 27.17 -12.89
CA PRO A 42 30.39 25.88 -12.72
C PRO A 42 31.48 25.73 -11.59
N LEU A 43 31.70 24.46 -11.16
CA LEU A 43 32.95 23.70 -10.83
C LEU A 43 34.16 24.29 -10.02
N LYS A 44 34.61 23.62 -8.93
CA LYS A 44 35.90 22.85 -8.75
C LYS A 44 36.48 22.71 -7.30
N THR A 45 36.79 21.45 -6.92
CA THR A 45 37.99 20.89 -6.20
C THR A 45 38.32 21.14 -4.71
N LYS A 46 38.38 20.09 -3.87
CA LYS A 46 39.59 19.35 -3.38
C LYS A 46 39.28 18.19 -2.39
N ILE A 47 40.14 17.17 -2.41
CA ILE A 47 40.15 15.78 -1.85
C ILE A 47 40.63 15.81 -0.34
N LEU A 48 40.35 14.91 0.64
CA LEU A 48 40.79 13.49 0.81
C LEU A 48 40.33 12.86 2.17
N ASN A 49 39.90 11.59 2.10
CA ASN A 49 39.92 10.46 3.07
C ASN A 49 39.38 10.52 4.51
N GLN A 50 38.39 9.66 4.79
CA GLN A 50 38.61 8.52 5.70
C GLN A 50 37.75 7.31 5.26
N VAL A 51 38.43 6.19 5.03
CA VAL A 51 37.88 4.87 4.68
C VAL A 51 37.24 4.25 5.92
N GLN A 52 35.99 3.79 5.79
CA GLN A 52 35.43 2.70 6.60
C GLN A 52 34.69 1.73 5.65
N GLU A 53 35.12 0.47 5.67
CA GLU A 53 34.68 -0.63 4.81
C GLU A 53 33.38 -1.31 5.32
N ALA A 54 32.40 -1.46 4.41
CA ALA A 54 31.36 -2.51 4.22
C ALA A 54 30.40 -2.96 5.38
N PRO A 55 29.09 -3.29 5.11
CA PRO A 55 28.65 -4.09 3.97
C PRO A 55 27.47 -3.52 3.14
N LEU A 56 27.69 -3.49 1.82
CA LEU A 56 26.76 -3.81 0.73
C LEU A 56 25.31 -3.32 0.87
N LYS A 57 25.09 -2.00 0.73
CA LYS A 57 23.81 -1.52 0.18
C LYS A 57 23.82 -1.74 -1.32
N SER A 58 23.05 -2.74 -1.74
CA SER A 58 22.84 -3.17 -3.11
C SER A 58 22.60 -1.96 -4.04
N LYS A 59 23.40 -1.95 -5.12
CA LYS A 59 23.22 -1.23 -6.38
C LYS A 59 21.91 -0.42 -6.47
N ILE A 60 22.00 0.88 -6.17
CA ILE A 60 21.09 1.84 -6.79
C ILE A 60 21.51 1.92 -8.26
N LEU A 61 20.91 1.04 -9.06
CA LEU A 61 20.97 1.11 -10.51
C LEU A 61 20.15 2.31 -10.95
N ASN A 62 20.81 3.47 -10.96
CA ASN A 62 20.42 4.58 -11.81
C ASN A 62 20.59 4.13 -13.26
N HIS A 63 19.51 3.69 -13.88
CA HIS A 63 19.44 3.62 -15.32
C HIS A 63 18.03 3.98 -15.77
N ASP A 64 17.96 5.08 -16.50
CA ASP A 64 16.83 5.53 -17.30
C ASP A 64 16.50 4.47 -18.36
N LYS A 65 15.82 3.40 -17.93
CA LYS A 65 15.25 2.33 -18.73
C LYS A 65 14.01 1.87 -17.99
N LYS A 66 12.87 1.77 -18.70
CA LYS A 66 11.58 1.27 -18.17
C LYS A 66 11.83 0.19 -17.10
N THR A 67 11.55 0.52 -15.83
CA THR A 67 11.62 -0.47 -14.75
C THR A 67 10.83 -1.70 -15.17
N PRO A 68 11.44 -2.90 -15.20
CA PRO A 68 10.77 -4.12 -15.61
C PRO A 68 9.45 -4.30 -14.85
N LEU A 69 8.41 -4.80 -15.53
CA LEU A 69 7.10 -5.01 -14.92
C LEU A 69 7.20 -5.87 -13.64
N LYS A 70 8.00 -6.94 -13.67
CA LYS A 70 8.25 -7.81 -12.50
C LYS A 70 8.82 -7.03 -11.31
N THR A 71 9.77 -6.12 -11.56
CA THR A 71 10.33 -5.26 -10.52
C THR A 71 9.28 -4.31 -9.95
N LYS A 72 8.39 -3.75 -10.78
CA LYS A 72 7.29 -2.91 -10.29
C LYS A 72 6.31 -3.68 -9.42
N ILE A 73 5.95 -4.90 -9.82
CA ILE A 73 5.09 -5.81 -9.04
C ILE A 73 5.74 -6.11 -7.70
N LEU A 74 7.01 -6.52 -7.71
CA LEU A 74 7.79 -6.83 -6.51
C LEU A 74 7.84 -5.65 -5.54
N ILE A 75 8.16 -4.45 -6.02
CA ILE A 75 8.18 -3.23 -5.19
C ILE A 75 6.79 -2.96 -4.58
N GLN A 76 5.74 -3.11 -5.39
CA GLN A 76 4.38 -2.82 -4.95
C GLN A 76 3.90 -3.78 -3.86
N VAL A 77 4.16 -5.09 -4.01
CA VAL A 77 3.82 -6.11 -3.02
C VAL A 77 4.64 -5.93 -1.74
N GLN A 78 5.95 -5.66 -1.86
CA GLN A 78 6.80 -5.36 -0.70
C GLN A 78 6.30 -4.17 0.09
N TYR A 79 5.86 -3.12 -0.60
CA TYR A 79 5.29 -1.95 0.06
C TYR A 79 4.04 -2.31 0.87
N TYR A 80 3.10 -3.09 0.32
CA TYR A 80 1.90 -3.50 1.06
C TYR A 80 2.22 -4.31 2.32
N LEU A 81 3.24 -5.15 2.24
CA LEU A 81 3.68 -6.01 3.34
C LEU A 81 4.84 -5.40 4.15
N SER A 82 5.08 -4.10 4.04
CA SER A 82 6.16 -3.39 4.75
C SER A 82 5.79 -3.01 6.19
N GLU A 83 6.78 -2.74 7.04
CA GLU A 83 6.55 -2.23 8.41
C GLU A 83 5.89 -0.85 8.44
N ASP A 84 5.97 -0.08 7.35
CA ASP A 84 5.31 1.23 7.24
C ASP A 84 3.81 1.10 6.91
N ASN A 85 3.44 0.13 6.06
CA ASN A 85 2.05 -0.05 5.63
C ASN A 85 1.24 -0.91 6.61
N LEU A 86 1.80 -2.04 7.07
CA LEU A 86 1.09 -3.02 7.88
C LEU A 86 0.41 -2.44 9.15
N PRO A 87 1.03 -1.56 9.96
CA PRO A 87 0.37 -1.02 11.15
C PRO A 87 -0.96 -0.33 10.86
N ASN A 88 -1.03 0.37 9.72
CA ASN A 88 -2.15 1.21 9.32
C ASN A 88 -3.16 0.47 8.43
N ASP A 89 -2.71 -0.57 7.73
CA ASP A 89 -3.53 -1.30 6.77
C ASP A 89 -4.35 -2.41 7.44
N VAL A 90 -5.44 -1.99 8.10
CA VAL A 90 -6.40 -2.91 8.74
C VAL A 90 -7.05 -3.84 7.72
N TYR A 91 -7.26 -3.39 6.49
CA TYR A 91 -7.90 -4.19 5.44
C TYR A 91 -7.03 -5.40 5.07
N LEU A 92 -5.72 -5.19 4.91
CA LEU A 92 -4.76 -6.25 4.68
C LEU A 92 -4.64 -7.16 5.90
N ARG A 93 -4.49 -6.60 7.11
CA ARG A 93 -4.33 -7.37 8.35
C ARG A 93 -5.52 -8.28 8.67
N LYS A 94 -6.74 -7.85 8.33
CA LYS A 94 -7.93 -8.69 8.49
C LYS A 94 -7.91 -9.96 7.63
N ARG A 95 -7.16 -9.97 6.53
CA ARG A 95 -7.02 -11.13 5.63
C ARG A 95 -5.79 -11.99 5.91
N MET A 96 -4.93 -11.60 6.85
CA MET A 96 -3.79 -12.42 7.25
C MET A 96 -4.26 -13.66 8.00
N ASN A 97 -3.71 -14.83 7.67
CA ASN A 97 -3.93 -16.05 8.44
C ASN A 97 -3.05 -16.07 9.72
N ASP A 98 -3.00 -17.20 10.42
CA ASP A 98 -2.24 -17.34 11.68
C ASP A 98 -0.74 -17.16 11.51
N GLU A 99 -0.27 -17.51 10.33
CA GLU A 99 1.12 -17.41 9.92
C GLU A 99 1.42 -16.11 9.17
N GLY A 100 0.48 -15.16 9.14
CA GLY A 100 0.64 -13.86 8.50
C GLY A 100 0.59 -13.90 6.96
N PHE A 101 0.19 -15.02 6.38
CA PHE A 101 0.00 -15.15 4.93
C PHE A 101 -1.31 -14.55 4.46
N VAL A 102 -1.28 -14.04 3.24
CA VAL A 102 -2.42 -13.44 2.55
C VAL A 102 -2.52 -14.03 1.16
N HIS A 103 -3.73 -14.40 0.74
CA HIS A 103 -3.97 -14.98 -0.58
C HIS A 103 -3.67 -13.99 -1.72
N ILE A 104 -3.03 -14.46 -2.78
CA ILE A 104 -2.64 -13.65 -3.94
C ILE A 104 -3.84 -12.97 -4.61
N GLU A 105 -4.99 -13.64 -4.67
CA GLU A 105 -6.21 -13.10 -5.28
C GLU A 105 -6.67 -11.81 -4.59
N PHE A 106 -6.60 -11.79 -3.25
CA PHE A 106 -6.91 -10.61 -2.47
C PHE A 106 -5.93 -9.47 -2.76
N ILE A 107 -4.63 -9.76 -2.76
CA ILE A 107 -3.59 -8.76 -3.03
C ILE A 107 -3.68 -8.24 -4.47
N SER A 108 -4.00 -9.11 -5.44
CA SER A 108 -4.15 -8.74 -6.85
C SER A 108 -5.35 -7.82 -7.11
N SER A 109 -6.31 -7.77 -6.18
CA SER A 109 -7.46 -6.88 -6.24
C SER A 109 -7.13 -5.44 -5.87
N PHE A 110 -5.95 -5.16 -5.29
CA PHE A 110 -5.58 -3.82 -4.84
C PHE A 110 -5.29 -2.91 -6.03
N ASN A 111 -5.84 -1.68 -6.00
CA ASN A 111 -5.82 -0.77 -7.16
C ASN A 111 -4.44 -0.57 -7.81
N LYS A 112 -3.37 -0.39 -7.01
CA LYS A 112 -2.02 -0.16 -7.58
C LYS A 112 -1.43 -1.42 -8.19
N LEU A 113 -1.68 -2.59 -7.63
CA LEU A 113 -1.20 -3.85 -8.19
C LEU A 113 -2.04 -4.28 -9.41
N LYS A 114 -3.37 -4.14 -9.31
CA LYS A 114 -4.32 -4.40 -10.40
C LYS A 114 -4.01 -3.58 -11.66
N ALA A 115 -3.56 -2.32 -11.48
CA ALA A 115 -3.12 -1.48 -12.59
C ALA A 115 -1.84 -1.98 -13.29
N LEU A 116 -1.05 -2.84 -12.63
CA LEU A 116 0.14 -3.47 -13.21
C LEU A 116 -0.19 -4.83 -13.82
N THR A 117 -0.98 -5.65 -13.11
CA THR A 117 -1.36 -7.00 -13.53
C THR A 117 -2.54 -7.54 -12.71
N SER A 118 -3.36 -8.40 -13.32
CA SER A 118 -4.35 -9.24 -12.63
C SER A 118 -3.97 -10.74 -12.68
N ASN A 119 -2.80 -11.06 -13.24
CA ASN A 119 -2.36 -12.45 -13.39
C ASN A 119 -1.58 -12.91 -12.15
N ALA A 120 -2.18 -13.84 -11.38
CA ALA A 120 -1.58 -14.41 -10.17
C ALA A 120 -0.23 -15.09 -10.43
N GLN A 121 -0.09 -15.85 -11.52
CA GLN A 121 1.17 -16.54 -11.86
C GLN A 121 2.29 -15.54 -12.11
N LEU A 122 2.00 -14.44 -12.80
CA LEU A 122 2.99 -13.37 -13.01
C LEU A 122 3.40 -12.70 -11.70
N ILE A 123 2.47 -12.54 -10.75
CA ILE A 123 2.79 -11.98 -9.44
C ILE A 123 3.71 -12.94 -8.68
N LEU A 124 3.35 -14.23 -8.58
CA LEU A 124 4.16 -15.24 -7.90
C LEU A 124 5.58 -15.34 -8.48
N ASP A 125 5.69 -15.39 -9.80
CA ASP A 125 6.97 -15.42 -10.50
C ASP A 125 7.81 -14.17 -10.23
N SER A 126 7.18 -12.99 -10.11
CA SER A 126 7.89 -11.74 -9.76
C SER A 126 8.39 -11.70 -8.32
N LEU A 127 7.83 -12.54 -7.43
CA LEU A 127 8.17 -12.59 -6.01
C LEU A 127 9.19 -13.69 -5.68
N ARG A 128 9.43 -14.63 -6.60
CA ARG A 128 10.24 -15.84 -6.35
C ARG A 128 11.69 -15.56 -5.92
N ASP A 129 12.29 -14.48 -6.45
CA ASP A 129 13.65 -14.06 -6.13
C ASP A 129 13.71 -13.03 -4.97
N SER A 130 12.59 -12.78 -4.28
CA SER A 130 12.57 -11.85 -3.15
C SER A 130 13.11 -12.49 -1.87
N ASP A 131 13.99 -11.77 -1.16
CA ASP A 131 14.39 -12.16 0.19
C ASP A 131 13.41 -11.70 1.28
N ILE A 132 12.59 -10.69 0.97
CA ILE A 132 11.68 -10.05 1.93
C ILE A 132 10.31 -10.71 1.91
N ILE A 133 9.87 -11.21 0.74
CA ILE A 133 8.56 -11.86 0.57
C ILE A 133 8.75 -13.37 0.52
N GLU A 134 7.94 -14.06 1.32
CA GLU A 134 7.84 -15.51 1.29
C GLU A 134 6.57 -15.90 0.55
N VAL A 135 6.69 -16.89 -0.34
CA VAL A 135 5.62 -17.39 -1.20
C VAL A 135 5.40 -18.86 -0.87
N GLN A 136 4.16 -19.22 -0.53
CA GLN A 136 3.74 -20.59 -0.27
C GLN A 136 2.48 -20.88 -1.09
N GLY A 137 2.64 -21.62 -2.20
CA GLY A 137 1.55 -21.86 -3.14
C GLY A 137 0.99 -20.55 -3.70
N TYR A 138 -0.24 -20.21 -3.32
CA TYR A 138 -0.95 -18.98 -3.71
C TYR A 138 -1.04 -17.94 -2.59
N GLU A 139 -0.31 -18.13 -1.51
CA GLU A 139 -0.29 -17.21 -0.38
C GLU A 139 1.09 -16.56 -0.23
N ILE A 140 1.09 -15.31 0.22
CA ILE A 140 2.31 -14.51 0.38
C ILE A 140 2.35 -13.84 1.75
N ARG A 141 3.54 -13.71 2.33
CA ARG A 141 3.78 -12.94 3.55
C ARG A 141 5.09 -12.18 3.50
N ASN A 142 5.26 -11.20 4.37
CA ASN A 142 6.59 -10.69 4.68
C ASN A 142 7.34 -11.73 5.53
N ARG A 143 8.60 -12.04 5.23
CA ARG A 143 9.40 -13.03 5.99
C ARG A 143 9.77 -12.56 7.40
N HIS A 144 9.98 -11.26 7.58
CA HIS A 144 10.66 -10.71 8.76
C HIS A 144 9.72 -10.15 9.82
N VAL A 145 8.63 -9.48 9.40
CA VAL A 145 7.89 -8.56 10.30
C VAL A 145 6.43 -8.96 10.54
N TRP A 146 5.94 -9.99 9.85
CA TRP A 146 4.53 -10.40 9.84
C TRP A 146 3.96 -10.66 11.25
N ARG A 147 4.74 -11.26 12.15
CA ARG A 147 4.31 -11.69 13.50
C ARG A 147 3.70 -10.56 14.33
N LYS A 148 4.18 -9.32 14.16
CA LYS A 148 3.70 -8.16 14.91
C LYS A 148 2.31 -7.69 14.49
N TYR A 149 1.87 -8.08 13.28
CA TYR A 149 0.70 -7.50 12.61
C TYR A 149 -0.45 -8.48 12.44
N VAL A 150 -0.27 -9.77 12.77
CA VAL A 150 -1.36 -10.75 12.82
C VAL A 150 -2.40 -10.27 13.84
N MET A 151 -3.67 -10.24 13.44
CA MET A 151 -4.77 -9.88 14.32
C MET A 151 -5.35 -11.10 15.05
N PRO A 152 -5.95 -10.90 16.24
CA PRO A 152 -6.74 -11.93 16.91
C PRO A 152 -7.79 -12.53 15.97
N GLN A 153 -8.06 -13.83 16.12
CA GLN A 153 -8.93 -14.58 15.22
C GLN A 153 -10.32 -13.98 15.06
N ASP A 154 -10.93 -13.47 16.14
CA ASP A 154 -12.25 -12.83 16.12
C ASP A 154 -12.34 -11.60 15.21
N TRP A 155 -11.21 -10.98 14.87
CA TRP A 155 -11.18 -9.79 13.99
C TRP A 155 -10.76 -10.12 12.56
N ARG A 156 -10.36 -11.36 12.29
CA ARG A 156 -9.95 -11.81 10.96
C ARG A 156 -11.16 -12.17 10.11
N VAL A 157 -11.00 -12.02 8.80
CA VAL A 157 -11.97 -12.40 7.79
C VAL A 157 -11.36 -13.51 6.96
N THR A 158 -11.83 -14.74 7.16
CA THR A 158 -11.41 -15.89 6.37
C THR A 158 -11.58 -15.58 4.88
N PHE A 159 -10.50 -15.73 4.12
CA PHE A 159 -10.58 -15.64 2.67
C PHE A 159 -11.15 -16.95 2.14
N TYR A 160 -12.37 -16.91 1.63
CA TYR A 160 -12.94 -18.00 0.84
C TYR A 160 -12.58 -17.72 -0.62
N PRO A 161 -11.57 -18.42 -1.19
CA PRO A 161 -11.29 -18.29 -2.62
C PRO A 161 -12.53 -18.69 -3.41
N SER A 162 -12.70 -18.15 -4.62
CA SER A 162 -13.78 -18.57 -5.52
C SER A 162 -13.82 -20.10 -5.64
N PRO A 163 -15.00 -20.75 -5.71
CA PRO A 163 -15.11 -22.20 -5.82
C PRO A 163 -14.27 -22.78 -6.95
N GLU A 164 -14.17 -22.07 -8.07
CA GLU A 164 -13.34 -22.43 -9.23
C GLU A 164 -11.84 -22.55 -8.85
N TYR A 165 -11.35 -21.66 -7.99
CA TYR A 165 -9.96 -21.66 -7.51
C TYR A 165 -9.71 -22.71 -6.44
N ALA A 166 -10.69 -22.96 -5.56
CA ALA A 166 -10.61 -24.02 -4.56
C ALA A 166 -10.48 -25.40 -5.23
N MET A 167 -11.18 -25.63 -6.34
CA MET A 167 -11.09 -26.86 -7.13
C MET A 167 -9.71 -27.04 -7.78
N ALA A 168 -9.08 -25.96 -8.24
CA ALA A 168 -7.73 -25.99 -8.82
C ALA A 168 -6.65 -26.32 -7.76
N ASN A 169 -6.81 -25.80 -6.53
CA ASN A 169 -5.84 -26.01 -5.45
C ASN A 169 -5.95 -27.40 -4.80
N ASN A 170 -7.14 -28.00 -4.75
CA ASN A 170 -7.32 -29.33 -4.14
C ASN A 170 -6.60 -30.45 -4.91
N HIS A 171 -6.37 -30.26 -6.22
CA HIS A 171 -5.61 -31.21 -7.05
C HIS A 171 -4.13 -31.29 -6.68
N GLN A 172 -3.54 -30.22 -6.13
CA GLN A 172 -2.11 -30.23 -5.76
C GLN A 172 -1.86 -30.85 -4.38
N ASN A 173 -2.83 -30.77 -3.46
CA ASN A 173 -2.67 -31.30 -2.10
C ASN A 173 -2.94 -32.80 -1.99
N MET A 174 -3.75 -33.41 -2.87
CA MET A 174 -3.96 -34.87 -2.86
C MET A 174 -2.83 -35.68 -3.50
N GLN A 175 -1.86 -35.05 -4.18
CA GLN A 175 -0.72 -35.75 -4.78
C GLN A 175 0.44 -35.96 -3.81
N LEU A 176 0.44 -35.28 -2.64
CA LEU A 176 1.53 -35.32 -1.65
C LEU A 176 1.33 -36.35 -0.54
N GLU A 177 0.15 -36.94 -0.38
CA GLU A 177 -0.13 -37.99 0.62
C GLU A 177 0.07 -39.43 0.10
N GLN A 178 0.57 -39.61 -1.14
CA GLN A 178 0.83 -40.94 -1.71
C GLN A 178 2.32 -41.32 -1.87
N ASN A 179 3.27 -40.61 -1.24
CA ASN A 179 4.69 -40.97 -1.37
C ASN A 179 5.47 -40.97 -0.06
#